data_AF-A0A6B3AVY6-F1
#
_entry.id   AF-A0A6B3AVY6-F1
#
_cell.length_a   1.000
_cell.length_b   1.000
_cell.length_c   1.000
_cell.angle_alpha   90.00
_cell.angle_beta   90.00
_cell.angle_gamma   90.00
#
_symmetry.space_group_name_H-M   'P 1'
#
loop_
_entity.id
_entity.type
_entity.pdbx_description
1 polymer ?
#
loop_
_entity_poly.entity_id
_entity_poly.type
_entity_poly.pdbx_seq_one_letter_code
_entity_poly.pdbx_strand_id
1 'polypeptide(L)'
;MRPARPALALLTAAVLVLGAGACGGRATTHHKPGTSHAEDTGSNGRLLKADDGNGHRLRQVDAAGAPEVELAVRPDSEDGWNVHLIVRNFRFTPDSVGGGALAGRGHARLFLDGHPLARVYGAWFHLPASLLRAAGGGTRLTAGLYADDHTAWAVGSAPVRAAATLGDASASPASPSPDDTTTVDIAIKGGKVSPAPGRTAIEKGRTVRLRVRSDRDDVLHVHGYDKEAELPAGRTVTVAFTADRTGLFEVETHESDLLLTQLAVR
;
A
#
# COMPACT_ATOMS: atom_id res chain seq x y z
N MET A 1 69.40 14.31 -69.15
CA MET A 1 68.56 15.42 -68.64
C MET A 1 67.93 14.98 -67.31
N ARG A 2 68.24 15.68 -66.20
CA ARG A 2 67.47 15.66 -64.93
C ARG A 2 66.24 16.60 -65.09
N PRO A 3 65.29 16.65 -64.14
CA PRO A 3 64.46 15.58 -63.56
C PRO A 3 62.96 15.99 -63.51
N ALA A 4 62.03 15.06 -63.24
CA ALA A 4 60.74 15.43 -62.65
C ALA A 4 60.20 14.26 -61.82
N ARG A 5 60.25 14.41 -60.50
CA ARG A 5 59.56 13.57 -59.51
C ARG A 5 58.16 14.16 -59.29
N PRO A 6 57.06 13.38 -59.34
CA PRO A 6 55.85 13.73 -58.62
C PRO A 6 55.83 13.03 -57.26
N ALA A 7 55.21 13.72 -56.32
CA ALA A 7 55.28 13.50 -54.89
C ALA A 7 54.61 12.19 -54.43
N LEU A 8 55.25 11.57 -53.43
CA LEU A 8 54.70 10.49 -52.62
C LEU A 8 53.57 11.08 -51.75
N ALA A 9 52.30 10.82 -52.10
CA ALA A 9 51.17 11.16 -51.25
C ALA A 9 51.05 10.11 -50.14
N LEU A 10 51.60 10.42 -48.96
CA LEU A 10 51.33 9.72 -47.71
C LEU A 10 49.87 10.00 -47.30
N LEU A 11 48.96 9.08 -47.61
CA LEU A 11 47.65 9.00 -46.96
C LEU A 11 47.84 8.35 -45.59
N THR A 12 48.10 9.17 -44.58
CA THR A 12 47.99 8.77 -43.18
C THR A 12 46.54 8.43 -42.88
N ALA A 13 46.22 7.14 -42.79
CA ALA A 13 44.97 6.65 -42.22
C ALA A 13 44.98 6.97 -40.72
N ALA A 14 44.39 8.11 -40.34
CA ALA A 14 44.08 8.41 -38.95
C ALA A 14 42.87 7.56 -38.54
N VAL A 15 43.12 6.36 -38.05
CA VAL A 15 42.13 5.60 -37.27
C VAL A 15 42.01 6.32 -35.92
N LEU A 16 41.11 7.31 -35.84
CA LEU A 16 40.63 7.79 -34.55
C LEU A 16 39.72 6.69 -33.99
N VAL A 17 40.29 5.80 -33.17
CA VAL A 17 39.52 5.05 -32.19
C VAL A 17 39.07 6.08 -31.14
N LEU A 18 37.94 6.74 -31.40
CA LEU A 18 37.18 7.43 -30.37
C LEU A 18 36.54 6.35 -29.49
N GLY A 19 37.35 5.77 -28.61
CA GLY A 19 36.88 5.16 -27.39
C GLY A 19 36.32 6.27 -26.50
N ALA A 20 35.12 6.74 -26.84
CA ALA A 20 34.32 7.49 -25.89
C ALA A 20 33.92 6.49 -24.80
N GLY A 21 34.77 6.39 -23.78
CA GLY A 21 34.40 5.83 -22.50
C GLY A 21 33.08 6.49 -22.11
N ALA A 22 32.04 5.67 -22.00
CA ALA A 22 30.77 6.11 -21.49
C ALA A 22 31.02 6.74 -20.11
N CYS A 23 30.98 8.07 -20.04
CA CYS A 23 30.76 8.78 -18.80
C CYS A 23 29.30 8.54 -18.38
N GLY A 24 28.96 7.28 -18.10
CA GLY A 24 27.73 6.88 -17.43
C GLY A 24 28.10 6.64 -15.97
N GLY A 25 28.04 7.69 -15.16
CA GLY A 25 28.02 7.49 -13.71
C GLY A 25 26.90 6.52 -13.36
N ARG A 26 27.13 5.63 -12.38
CA ARG A 26 26.09 4.74 -11.84
C ARG A 26 24.85 5.55 -11.49
N ALA A 27 23.67 4.98 -11.68
CA ALA A 27 22.44 5.61 -11.21
C ALA A 27 22.56 5.88 -9.70
N THR A 28 22.37 7.12 -9.28
CA THR A 28 22.39 7.52 -7.88
C THR A 28 21.04 8.09 -7.48
N THR A 29 20.75 7.98 -6.18
CA THR A 29 19.64 8.69 -5.55
C THR A 29 19.91 10.20 -5.56
N HIS A 30 18.95 11.02 -5.97
CA HIS A 30 19.07 12.49 -5.87
C HIS A 30 18.80 12.94 -4.43
N HIS A 31 19.82 13.47 -3.77
CA HIS A 31 19.66 14.22 -2.52
C HIS A 31 20.58 15.47 -2.53
N LYS A 32 20.34 16.42 -1.61
CA LYS A 32 21.14 17.65 -1.43
C LYS A 32 22.64 17.34 -1.32
N PRO A 33 23.54 18.29 -1.70
CA PRO A 33 24.97 18.16 -1.42
C PRO A 33 25.22 17.78 0.06
N GLY A 34 25.98 16.71 0.32
CA GLY A 34 26.34 16.27 1.68
C GLY A 34 25.59 15.06 2.25
N THR A 35 24.86 14.29 1.44
CA THR A 35 24.22 13.02 1.84
C THR A 35 24.88 11.83 1.12
N SER A 36 24.90 10.65 1.74
CA SER A 36 25.51 9.46 1.14
C SER A 36 24.75 9.00 -0.11
N HIS A 37 25.46 8.75 -1.21
CA HIS A 37 24.89 8.12 -2.41
C HIS A 37 24.75 6.62 -2.18
N ALA A 38 23.54 6.07 -2.34
CA ALA A 38 23.41 4.64 -2.60
C ALA A 38 23.85 4.41 -4.04
N GLU A 39 25.02 3.80 -4.23
CA GLU A 39 25.52 3.44 -5.55
C GLU A 39 24.85 2.16 -6.05
N ASP A 40 24.54 2.14 -7.34
CA ASP A 40 24.07 0.97 -8.08
C ASP A 40 25.02 -0.24 -7.96
N THR A 41 24.51 -1.37 -7.47
CA THR A 41 25.28 -2.62 -7.34
C THR A 41 24.71 -3.77 -8.20
N GLY A 42 23.74 -3.53 -9.09
CA GLY A 42 23.04 -4.61 -9.80
C GLY A 42 22.27 -4.19 -11.06
N SER A 43 21.51 -5.12 -11.64
CA SER A 43 20.64 -4.82 -12.78
C SER A 43 19.40 -4.05 -12.32
N ASN A 44 19.20 -2.84 -12.84
CA ASN A 44 18.01 -2.01 -12.56
C ASN A 44 16.88 -2.23 -13.57
N GLY A 45 16.86 -3.39 -14.24
CA GLY A 45 15.89 -3.72 -15.28
C GLY A 45 16.18 -3.08 -16.65
N ARG A 46 15.50 -3.59 -17.66
CA ARG A 46 15.64 -3.17 -19.07
C ARG A 46 14.51 -2.24 -19.47
N LEU A 47 14.85 -1.07 -20.02
CA LEU A 47 13.84 -0.18 -20.60
C LEU A 47 13.30 -0.73 -21.92
N LEU A 48 11.97 -0.81 -22.02
CA LEU A 48 11.26 -1.16 -23.24
C LEU A 48 10.94 0.08 -24.06
N LYS A 49 10.58 -0.14 -25.33
CA LYS A 49 10.01 0.92 -26.19
C LYS A 49 8.55 1.20 -25.85
N ALA A 50 7.82 0.18 -25.37
CA ALA A 50 6.45 0.31 -24.92
C ALA A 50 6.35 1.13 -23.62
N ASP A 51 5.19 1.75 -23.42
CA ASP A 51 4.79 2.43 -22.20
C ASP A 51 3.58 1.76 -21.53
N ASP A 52 3.21 2.26 -20.37
CA ASP A 52 2.14 1.74 -19.51
C ASP A 52 0.73 2.22 -19.88
N GLY A 53 0.55 2.78 -21.08
CA GLY A 53 -0.69 3.41 -21.54
C GLY A 53 -0.89 4.84 -20.99
N ASN A 54 0.02 5.32 -20.14
CA ASN A 54 0.01 6.65 -19.55
C ASN A 54 1.29 7.45 -19.89
N GLY A 55 2.04 7.01 -20.90
CA GLY A 55 3.26 7.67 -21.35
C GLY A 55 4.51 7.37 -20.51
N HIS A 56 4.44 6.43 -19.55
CA HIS A 56 5.62 6.00 -18.78
C HIS A 56 6.22 4.74 -19.39
N ARG A 57 7.46 4.85 -19.89
CA ARG A 57 8.19 3.71 -20.45
C ARG A 57 8.27 2.57 -19.43
N LEU A 58 8.09 1.34 -19.92
CA LEU A 58 8.19 0.15 -19.10
C LEU A 58 9.65 -0.19 -18.78
N ARG A 59 9.93 -0.48 -17.52
CA ARG A 59 11.18 -1.01 -16.99
C ARG A 59 10.96 -2.46 -16.60
N GLN A 60 11.32 -3.35 -17.52
CA GLN A 60 11.18 -4.78 -17.36
C GLN A 60 12.21 -5.34 -16.38
N VAL A 61 11.75 -6.15 -15.44
CA VAL A 61 12.57 -7.01 -14.58
C VAL A 61 12.18 -8.48 -14.77
N ASP A 62 13.04 -9.38 -14.28
CA ASP A 62 12.72 -10.80 -14.23
C ASP A 62 11.60 -11.06 -13.23
N ALA A 63 10.76 -12.08 -13.50
CA ALA A 63 9.64 -12.41 -12.60
C ALA A 63 10.14 -12.83 -11.20
N ALA A 64 11.29 -13.48 -11.13
CA ALA A 64 11.94 -13.82 -9.87
C ALA A 64 12.43 -12.55 -9.17
N GLY A 65 11.80 -12.21 -8.03
CA GLY A 65 12.16 -11.01 -7.27
C GLY A 65 11.60 -9.71 -7.84
N ALA A 66 10.64 -9.78 -8.77
CA ALA A 66 9.94 -8.61 -9.26
C ALA A 66 9.22 -7.86 -8.13
N PRO A 67 9.09 -6.52 -8.21
CA PRO A 67 8.16 -5.77 -7.38
C PRO A 67 6.74 -6.29 -7.56
N GLU A 68 6.01 -6.37 -6.46
CA GLU A 68 4.60 -6.77 -6.43
C GLU A 68 3.81 -5.76 -5.62
N VAL A 69 2.54 -5.59 -5.98
CA VAL A 69 1.58 -4.77 -5.23
C VAL A 69 0.24 -5.48 -5.19
N GLU A 70 -0.39 -5.48 -4.03
CA GLU A 70 -1.82 -5.72 -3.85
C GLU A 70 -2.47 -4.43 -3.35
N LEU A 71 -3.77 -4.28 -3.63
CA LEU A 71 -4.53 -3.07 -3.29
C LEU A 71 -5.74 -3.46 -2.46
N ALA A 72 -5.79 -2.98 -1.21
CA ALA A 72 -6.97 -3.09 -0.36
C ALA A 72 -7.56 -1.70 -0.12
N VAL A 73 -8.89 -1.60 -0.19
CA VAL A 73 -9.63 -0.36 0.03
C VAL A 73 -10.71 -0.60 1.05
N ARG A 74 -10.89 0.33 1.98
CA ARG A 74 -11.98 0.30 2.98
C ARG A 74 -12.56 1.70 3.14
N PRO A 75 -13.88 1.83 3.36
CA PRO A 75 -14.45 3.12 3.73
C PRO A 75 -13.73 3.64 4.97
N ASP A 76 -13.44 4.94 4.98
CA ASP A 76 -13.01 5.65 6.17
C ASP A 76 -14.25 6.12 6.96
N SER A 77 -14.17 6.20 8.28
CA SER A 77 -15.30 6.58 9.13
C SER A 77 -15.64 8.07 9.04
N GLU A 78 -14.67 8.91 8.65
CA GLU A 78 -14.84 10.37 8.56
C GLU A 78 -15.12 10.80 7.12
N ASP A 79 -14.25 10.44 6.16
CA ASP A 79 -14.42 10.80 4.76
C ASP A 79 -13.74 9.83 3.78
N GLY A 80 -14.45 9.43 2.73
CA GLY A 80 -13.85 8.68 1.63
C GLY A 80 -13.33 7.29 2.02
N TRP A 81 -12.07 7.02 1.70
CA TRP A 81 -11.50 5.67 1.68
C TRP A 81 -10.08 5.61 2.24
N ASN A 82 -9.78 4.60 3.05
CA ASN A 82 -8.42 4.21 3.36
C ASN A 82 -7.92 3.19 2.34
N VAL A 83 -6.85 3.53 1.64
CA VAL A 83 -6.18 2.71 0.63
C VAL A 83 -4.90 2.14 1.20
N HIS A 84 -4.74 0.81 1.17
CA HIS A 84 -3.54 0.10 1.57
C HIS A 84 -2.87 -0.56 0.36
N LEU A 85 -1.64 -0.17 0.08
CA LEU A 85 -0.75 -0.78 -0.89
C LEU A 85 0.14 -1.78 -0.16
N ILE A 86 -0.14 -3.07 -0.35
CA ILE A 86 0.65 -4.16 0.23
C ILE A 86 1.70 -4.53 -0.82
N VAL A 87 2.97 -4.23 -0.55
CA VAL A 87 4.04 -4.40 -1.53
C VAL A 87 5.03 -5.49 -1.12
N ARG A 88 5.59 -6.20 -2.11
CA ARG A 88 6.70 -7.15 -1.93
C ARG A 88 7.82 -6.81 -2.90
N ASN A 89 9.06 -7.06 -2.49
CA ASN A 89 10.27 -6.71 -3.26
C ASN A 89 10.31 -5.24 -3.74
N PHE A 90 9.64 -4.36 -2.99
CA PHE A 90 9.52 -2.95 -3.32
C PHE A 90 9.66 -2.10 -2.06
N ARG A 91 10.35 -0.98 -2.18
CA ARG A 91 10.54 0.01 -1.12
C ARG A 91 10.16 1.39 -1.65
N PHE A 92 9.27 2.07 -0.94
CA PHE A 92 9.00 3.48 -1.20
C PHE A 92 10.22 4.34 -0.87
N THR A 93 10.57 5.25 -1.78
CA THR A 93 11.74 6.14 -1.69
C THR A 93 11.36 7.59 -2.01
N PRO A 94 10.44 8.23 -1.24
CA PRO A 94 9.98 9.59 -1.48
C PRO A 94 11.11 10.59 -1.71
N ASP A 95 12.17 10.49 -0.91
CA ASP A 95 13.31 11.42 -0.96
C ASP A 95 14.16 11.28 -2.23
N SER A 96 14.02 10.19 -2.98
CA SER A 96 14.82 9.88 -4.17
C SER A 96 14.06 10.07 -5.48
N VAL A 97 12.75 10.40 -5.43
CA VAL A 97 11.93 10.52 -6.65
C VAL A 97 12.43 11.66 -7.53
N GLY A 98 12.53 11.40 -8.83
CA GLY A 98 13.22 12.20 -9.82
C GLY A 98 14.67 11.75 -10.07
N GLY A 99 15.22 10.90 -9.19
CA GLY A 99 16.55 10.28 -9.31
C GLY A 99 16.60 9.07 -10.25
N GLY A 100 17.77 8.44 -10.32
CA GLY A 100 17.96 7.24 -11.13
C GLY A 100 17.17 6.04 -10.59
N ALA A 101 16.71 5.17 -11.48
CA ALA A 101 16.03 3.94 -11.09
C ALA A 101 16.98 2.95 -10.40
N LEU A 102 16.60 2.52 -9.20
CA LEU A 102 17.20 1.39 -8.49
C LEU A 102 16.17 0.27 -8.37
N ALA A 103 16.59 -0.98 -8.57
CA ALA A 103 15.72 -2.15 -8.52
C ALA A 103 14.83 -2.20 -7.26
N GLY A 104 13.52 -2.39 -7.47
CA GLY A 104 12.56 -2.51 -6.36
C GLY A 104 12.38 -1.25 -5.52
N ARG A 105 12.59 -0.06 -6.10
CA ARG A 105 12.42 1.22 -5.39
C ARG A 105 11.55 2.18 -6.18
N GLY A 106 10.98 3.16 -5.50
CA GLY A 106 10.33 4.30 -6.12
C GLY A 106 9.03 4.73 -5.43
N HIS A 107 7.99 4.95 -6.21
CA HIS A 107 6.69 5.43 -5.74
C HIS A 107 5.54 4.70 -6.44
N ALA A 108 4.33 4.82 -5.91
CA ALA A 108 3.13 4.34 -6.56
C ALA A 108 2.36 5.50 -7.22
N ARG A 109 1.53 5.15 -8.19
CA ARG A 109 0.50 6.06 -8.74
C ARG A 109 -0.85 5.38 -8.69
N LEU A 110 -1.85 6.15 -8.29
CA LEU A 110 -3.25 5.76 -8.29
C LEU A 110 -3.94 6.28 -9.53
N PHE A 111 -4.84 5.47 -10.06
CA PHE A 111 -5.70 5.77 -11.20
C PHE A 111 -7.14 5.43 -10.83
N LEU A 112 -8.08 6.28 -11.23
CA LEU A 112 -9.52 6.04 -11.08
C LEU A 112 -10.13 5.78 -12.45
N ASP A 113 -10.72 4.60 -12.64
CA ASP A 113 -11.27 4.15 -13.93
C ASP A 113 -10.29 4.35 -15.10
N GLY A 114 -9.00 4.13 -14.83
CA GLY A 114 -7.90 4.29 -15.79
C GLY A 114 -7.30 5.69 -15.88
N HIS A 115 -7.92 6.72 -15.30
CA HIS A 115 -7.43 8.10 -15.33
C HIS A 115 -6.47 8.39 -14.18
N PRO A 116 -5.36 9.13 -14.39
CA PRO A 116 -4.44 9.49 -13.32
C PRO A 116 -5.15 10.24 -12.17
N LEU A 117 -4.93 9.79 -10.94
CA LEU A 117 -5.58 10.34 -9.74
C LEU A 117 -4.58 10.97 -8.77
N ALA A 118 -3.57 10.21 -8.35
CA ALA A 118 -2.62 10.65 -7.32
C ALA A 118 -1.26 9.95 -7.43
N ARG A 119 -0.22 10.58 -6.87
CA ARG A 119 1.06 9.92 -6.56
C ARG A 119 1.08 9.56 -5.08
N VAL A 120 1.61 8.40 -4.75
CA VAL A 120 1.64 7.85 -3.39
C VAL A 120 3.06 7.43 -3.03
N TYR A 121 3.54 7.86 -1.87
CA TYR A 121 4.92 7.64 -1.41
C TYR A 121 5.03 6.74 -0.18
N GLY A 122 3.96 6.02 0.17
CA GLY A 122 3.93 5.12 1.30
C GLY A 122 2.88 4.04 1.12
N ALA A 123 2.81 3.11 2.07
CA ALA A 123 1.88 1.99 2.02
C ALA A 123 0.41 2.42 2.20
N TRP A 124 0.16 3.54 2.87
CA TRP A 124 -1.20 4.02 3.15
C TRP A 124 -1.46 5.36 2.46
N PHE A 125 -2.67 5.49 1.90
CA PHE A 125 -3.17 6.72 1.31
C PHE A 125 -4.64 6.91 1.68
N HIS A 126 -4.95 8.07 2.25
CA HIS A 126 -6.34 8.48 2.45
C HIS A 126 -6.86 9.11 1.16
N LEU A 127 -7.91 8.52 0.59
CA LEU A 127 -8.57 8.96 -0.63
C LEU A 127 -9.87 9.68 -0.24
N PRO A 128 -9.86 11.02 -0.12
CA PRO A 128 -11.01 11.77 0.33
C PRO A 128 -12.12 11.75 -0.73
N ALA A 129 -13.38 11.80 -0.30
CA ALA A 129 -14.51 11.76 -1.24
C ALA A 129 -14.53 13.01 -2.15
N SER A 130 -13.95 14.12 -1.70
CA SER A 130 -13.76 15.33 -2.51
C SER A 130 -12.88 15.10 -3.73
N LEU A 131 -11.83 14.29 -3.62
CA LEU A 131 -10.95 13.95 -4.73
C LEU A 131 -11.67 13.05 -5.74
N LEU A 132 -12.48 12.09 -5.27
CA LEU A 132 -13.33 11.28 -6.14
C LEU A 132 -14.34 12.14 -6.92
N ARG A 133 -15.00 13.09 -6.25
CA ARG A 133 -15.93 14.02 -6.91
C ARG A 133 -15.23 14.91 -7.94
N ALA A 134 -14.06 15.44 -7.61
CA ALA A 134 -13.28 16.26 -8.52
C ALA A 134 -12.82 15.49 -9.77
N ALA A 135 -12.62 14.17 -9.64
CA ALA A 135 -12.28 13.28 -10.74
C ALA A 135 -13.50 12.85 -11.60
N GLY A 136 -14.72 13.32 -11.29
CA GLY A 136 -15.94 12.94 -12.01
C GLY A 136 -16.63 11.68 -11.47
N GLY A 137 -16.23 11.21 -10.28
CA GLY A 137 -16.66 9.93 -9.73
C GLY A 137 -15.85 8.76 -10.29
N GLY A 138 -16.20 7.55 -9.86
CA GLY A 138 -15.59 6.32 -10.34
C GLY A 138 -15.55 5.23 -9.27
N THR A 139 -15.35 3.98 -9.70
CA THR A 139 -15.41 2.83 -8.79
C THR A 139 -14.18 1.95 -8.85
N ARG A 140 -13.38 1.98 -9.93
CA ARG A 140 -12.20 1.14 -10.05
C ARG A 140 -10.94 1.91 -9.72
N LEU A 141 -10.37 1.67 -8.55
CA LEU A 141 -9.06 2.20 -8.17
C LEU A 141 -7.97 1.23 -8.64
N THR A 142 -6.94 1.74 -9.31
CA THR A 142 -5.76 0.97 -9.74
C THR A 142 -4.51 1.61 -9.19
N ALA A 143 -3.63 0.83 -8.57
CA ALA A 143 -2.29 1.25 -8.15
C ALA A 143 -1.25 0.64 -9.10
N GLY A 144 -0.28 1.44 -9.55
CA GLY A 144 0.90 0.98 -10.30
C GLY A 144 2.21 1.38 -9.63
N LEU A 145 3.23 0.54 -9.73
CA LEU A 145 4.56 0.81 -9.16
C LEU A 145 5.50 1.44 -10.19
N TYR A 146 6.20 2.49 -9.78
CA TYR A 146 7.11 3.27 -10.63
C TYR A 146 8.47 3.39 -9.95
N ALA A 147 9.52 3.40 -10.74
CA ALA A 147 10.87 3.73 -10.30
C ALA A 147 11.00 5.22 -9.99
N ASP A 148 12.10 5.60 -9.32
CA ASP A 148 12.40 6.99 -9.00
C ASP A 148 12.51 7.88 -10.24
N ASP A 149 12.97 7.34 -11.38
CA ASP A 149 13.04 8.03 -12.67
C ASP A 149 11.70 8.11 -13.43
N HIS A 150 10.60 7.73 -12.76
CA HIS A 150 9.24 7.67 -13.29
C HIS A 150 8.97 6.63 -14.39
N THR A 151 9.87 5.68 -14.62
CA THR A 151 9.58 4.50 -15.46
C THR A 151 8.69 3.51 -14.71
N ALA A 152 7.77 2.85 -15.40
CA ALA A 152 6.83 1.92 -14.78
C ALA A 152 7.49 0.54 -14.63
N TRP A 153 7.48 -0.03 -13.42
CA TRP A 153 7.98 -1.41 -13.23
C TRP A 153 7.10 -2.38 -14.01
N ALA A 154 7.71 -3.37 -14.65
CA ALA A 154 7.02 -4.36 -15.46
C ALA A 154 7.64 -5.76 -15.34
N VAL A 155 6.81 -6.80 -15.43
CA VAL A 155 7.23 -8.18 -15.63
C VAL A 155 6.87 -8.57 -17.06
N GLY A 156 7.88 -8.90 -17.86
CA GLY A 156 7.69 -8.96 -19.32
C GLY A 156 7.28 -7.59 -19.87
N SER A 157 6.14 -7.53 -20.56
CA SER A 157 5.53 -6.28 -21.05
C SER A 157 4.31 -5.84 -20.24
N ALA A 158 4.03 -6.49 -19.10
CA ALA A 158 2.89 -6.16 -18.24
C ALA A 158 3.35 -5.22 -17.11
N PRO A 159 2.75 -4.03 -16.96
CA PRO A 159 3.03 -3.15 -15.82
C PRO A 159 2.66 -3.83 -14.50
N VAL A 160 3.46 -3.62 -13.46
CA VAL A 160 3.17 -4.06 -12.10
C VAL A 160 2.08 -3.16 -11.51
N ARG A 161 0.85 -3.69 -11.48
CA ARG A 161 -0.35 -2.97 -11.05
C ARG A 161 -1.31 -3.90 -10.29
N ALA A 162 -2.11 -3.33 -9.40
CA ALA A 162 -3.24 -3.98 -8.76
C ALA A 162 -4.47 -3.07 -8.81
N ALA A 163 -5.66 -3.65 -8.78
CA ALA A 163 -6.91 -2.91 -8.80
C ALA A 163 -7.88 -3.41 -7.72
N ALA A 164 -8.70 -2.49 -7.21
CA ALA A 164 -9.77 -2.76 -6.27
C ALA A 164 -10.99 -1.92 -6.65
N THR A 165 -12.17 -2.42 -6.28
CA THR A 165 -13.43 -1.68 -6.47
C THR A 165 -13.76 -0.92 -5.20
N LEU A 166 -13.92 0.40 -5.30
CA LEU A 166 -14.59 1.24 -4.32
C LEU A 166 -16.09 0.94 -4.45
N GLY A 167 -16.66 0.25 -3.48
CA GLY A 167 -18.10 -0.05 -3.45
C GLY A 167 -18.65 0.20 -2.07
N ASP A 168 -19.89 0.69 -1.95
CA ASP A 168 -20.52 0.92 -0.65
C ASP A 168 -20.36 -0.29 0.27
N ALA A 169 -20.25 -0.06 1.58
CA ALA A 169 -20.15 -1.07 2.62
C ALA A 169 -21.37 -2.02 2.63
N SER A 170 -21.45 -2.91 1.65
CA SER A 170 -22.38 -4.03 1.54
C SER A 170 -21.80 -5.11 0.63
N ALA A 171 -20.48 -5.23 0.59
CA ALA A 171 -19.90 -6.57 0.60
C ALA A 171 -19.80 -6.96 2.08
N SER A 172 -20.86 -7.58 2.60
CA SER A 172 -20.74 -8.39 3.81
C SER A 172 -19.52 -9.30 3.61
N PRO A 173 -18.48 -9.27 4.46
CA PRO A 173 -17.44 -10.28 4.35
C PRO A 173 -18.15 -11.62 4.42
N ALA A 174 -17.72 -12.59 3.58
CA ALA A 174 -18.23 -13.95 3.63
C ALA A 174 -18.38 -14.34 5.10
N SER A 175 -19.59 -14.74 5.51
CA SER A 175 -19.83 -15.20 6.88
C SER A 175 -18.68 -16.14 7.22
N PRO A 176 -17.86 -15.81 8.23
CA PRO A 176 -16.74 -16.67 8.57
C PRO A 176 -17.30 -18.07 8.78
N SER A 177 -16.60 -19.08 8.27
CA SER A 177 -16.84 -20.45 8.70
C SER A 177 -16.95 -20.43 10.23
N PRO A 178 -17.92 -21.13 10.85
CA PRO A 178 -18.11 -21.08 12.29
C PRO A 178 -16.81 -21.37 13.07
N ASP A 179 -15.89 -22.11 12.45
CA ASP A 179 -14.56 -22.43 12.98
C ASP A 179 -13.61 -21.23 13.10
N ASP A 180 -13.83 -20.13 12.37
CA ASP A 180 -12.99 -18.90 12.38
C ASP A 180 -13.56 -17.76 13.22
N THR A 181 -14.67 -18.01 13.94
CA THR A 181 -15.31 -17.02 14.81
C THR A 181 -15.08 -17.34 16.28
N THR A 182 -14.47 -16.40 17.01
CA THR A 182 -14.50 -16.41 18.47
C THR A 182 -15.67 -15.57 18.95
N THR A 183 -16.63 -16.20 19.63
CA THR A 183 -17.76 -15.48 20.25
C THR A 183 -17.45 -15.15 21.70
N VAL A 184 -17.70 -13.90 22.09
CA VAL A 184 -17.51 -13.39 23.45
C VAL A 184 -18.86 -12.86 23.93
N ASP A 185 -19.52 -13.63 24.79
CA ASP A 185 -20.81 -13.26 25.38
C ASP A 185 -20.59 -12.50 26.70
N ILE A 186 -21.17 -11.31 26.82
CA ILE A 186 -21.07 -10.44 27.98
C ILE A 186 -22.47 -9.96 28.38
N ALA A 187 -22.76 -10.03 29.68
CA ALA A 187 -23.96 -9.48 30.27
C ALA A 187 -23.61 -8.42 31.31
N ILE A 188 -24.34 -7.31 31.31
CA ILE A 188 -24.28 -6.27 32.32
C ILE A 188 -25.61 -6.28 33.06
N LYS A 189 -25.56 -6.46 34.39
CA LYS A 189 -26.74 -6.42 35.24
C LYS A 189 -26.43 -5.75 36.57
N GLY A 190 -27.19 -4.71 36.92
CA GLY A 190 -27.03 -3.97 38.17
C GLY A 190 -25.62 -3.41 38.34
N GLY A 191 -25.01 -2.92 37.26
CA GLY A 191 -23.63 -2.42 37.25
C GLY A 191 -22.53 -3.48 37.37
N LYS A 192 -22.87 -4.77 37.29
CA LYS A 192 -21.91 -5.88 37.30
C LYS A 192 -21.79 -6.50 35.91
N VAL A 193 -20.56 -6.73 35.48
CA VAL A 193 -20.24 -7.43 34.23
C VAL A 193 -20.08 -8.93 34.50
N SER A 194 -20.65 -9.75 33.62
CA SER A 194 -20.53 -11.21 33.62
C SER A 194 -20.16 -11.72 32.22
N PRO A 195 -19.09 -12.53 32.06
CA PRO A 195 -18.11 -12.90 33.09
C PRO A 195 -17.38 -11.68 33.66
N ALA A 196 -16.73 -11.84 34.82
CA ALA A 196 -15.98 -10.74 35.42
C ALA A 196 -14.91 -10.22 34.43
N PRO A 197 -14.65 -8.91 34.39
CA PRO A 197 -13.72 -8.33 33.43
C PRO A 197 -12.33 -8.97 33.54
N GLY A 198 -11.81 -9.40 32.40
CA GLY A 198 -10.54 -10.10 32.31
C GLY A 198 -10.06 -10.20 30.87
N ARG A 199 -8.93 -10.88 30.67
CA ARG A 199 -8.33 -11.04 29.36
C ARG A 199 -8.95 -12.20 28.60
N THR A 200 -9.44 -11.90 27.41
CA THR A 200 -9.89 -12.90 26.43
C THR A 200 -8.82 -13.03 25.35
N ALA A 201 -8.19 -14.19 25.25
CA ALA A 201 -7.18 -14.44 24.21
C ALA A 201 -7.85 -14.65 22.85
N ILE A 202 -7.37 -13.94 21.84
CA ILE A 202 -7.86 -14.02 20.46
C ILE A 202 -6.67 -14.28 19.54
N GLU A 203 -6.80 -15.22 18.61
CA GLU A 203 -5.79 -15.42 17.57
C GLU A 203 -5.94 -14.32 16.51
N LYS A 204 -4.82 -13.73 16.10
CA LYS A 204 -4.81 -12.74 15.03
C LYS A 204 -5.44 -13.33 13.74
N GLY A 205 -6.33 -12.56 13.13
CA GLY A 205 -7.03 -12.93 11.90
C GLY A 205 -8.38 -13.61 12.11
N ARG A 206 -8.72 -14.05 13.33
CA ARG A 206 -10.06 -14.57 13.64
C ARG A 206 -11.11 -13.46 13.62
N THR A 207 -12.35 -13.82 13.31
CA THR A 207 -13.48 -12.92 13.55
C THR A 207 -13.87 -12.98 15.02
N VAL A 208 -13.92 -11.82 15.68
CA VAL A 208 -14.49 -11.67 17.01
C VAL A 208 -15.96 -11.32 16.86
N ARG A 209 -16.84 -12.01 17.58
CA ARG A 209 -18.26 -11.71 17.71
C ARG A 209 -18.57 -11.37 19.17
N LEU A 210 -18.58 -10.08 19.49
CA LEU A 210 -18.98 -9.58 20.81
C LEU A 210 -20.50 -9.55 20.88
N ARG A 211 -21.08 -10.29 21.83
CA ARG A 211 -22.51 -10.30 22.12
C ARG A 211 -22.73 -9.70 23.49
N VAL A 212 -23.18 -8.47 23.53
CA VAL A 212 -23.33 -7.71 24.78
C VAL A 212 -24.80 -7.49 25.07
N ARG A 213 -25.24 -7.81 26.29
CA ARG A 213 -26.59 -7.50 26.78
C ARG A 213 -26.49 -6.64 28.02
N SER A 214 -27.03 -5.43 27.97
CA SER A 214 -27.13 -4.53 29.12
C SER A 214 -28.54 -4.54 29.71
N ASP A 215 -28.69 -4.28 31.00
CA ASP A 215 -29.98 -4.04 31.65
C ASP A 215 -30.40 -2.57 31.67
N ARG A 216 -29.59 -1.70 31.04
CA ARG A 216 -29.86 -0.27 30.82
C ARG A 216 -29.32 0.20 29.48
N ASP A 217 -29.83 1.33 29.02
CA ASP A 217 -29.31 1.99 27.82
C ASP A 217 -27.86 2.44 28.04
N ASP A 218 -27.01 2.23 27.03
CA ASP A 218 -25.58 2.52 27.07
C ASP A 218 -24.97 2.49 25.66
N VAL A 219 -23.66 2.63 25.56
CA VAL A 219 -22.91 2.55 24.31
C VAL A 219 -21.65 1.69 24.51
N LEU A 220 -21.51 0.64 23.69
CA LEU A 220 -20.35 -0.24 23.67
C LEU A 220 -19.22 0.35 22.84
N HIS A 221 -18.00 0.42 23.38
CA HIS A 221 -16.78 0.81 22.66
C HIS A 221 -15.78 -0.35 22.61
N VAL A 222 -15.13 -0.53 21.46
CA VAL A 222 -13.97 -1.43 21.29
C VAL A 222 -12.76 -0.58 20.89
N HIS A 223 -11.91 -0.29 21.87
CA HIS A 223 -10.72 0.52 21.67
C HIS A 223 -9.75 -0.15 20.70
N GLY A 224 -9.13 0.66 19.83
CA GLY A 224 -8.20 0.18 18.81
C GLY A 224 -8.83 -0.54 17.62
N TYR A 225 -10.15 -0.70 17.58
CA TYR A 225 -10.91 -1.17 16.41
C TYR A 225 -11.95 -0.15 15.90
N ASP A 226 -12.07 0.99 16.58
CA ASP A 226 -13.01 2.07 16.27
C ASP A 226 -14.43 1.53 16.05
N LYS A 227 -14.86 0.61 16.94
CA LYS A 227 -16.21 0.05 16.95
C LYS A 227 -17.01 0.63 18.10
N GLU A 228 -18.19 1.12 17.73
CA GLU A 228 -19.17 1.64 18.64
C GLU A 228 -20.54 1.00 18.32
N ALA A 229 -21.33 0.72 19.34
CA ALA A 229 -22.71 0.27 19.16
C ALA A 229 -23.59 0.69 20.33
N GLU A 230 -24.77 1.22 20.03
CA GLU A 230 -25.82 1.44 21.03
C GLU A 230 -26.18 0.12 21.71
N LEU A 231 -26.37 0.14 23.03
CA LEU A 231 -26.82 -0.98 23.85
C LEU A 231 -28.19 -0.66 24.46
N PRO A 232 -29.31 -0.89 23.74
CA PRO A 232 -30.63 -0.71 24.33
C PRO A 232 -30.88 -1.68 25.49
N ALA A 233 -31.51 -1.20 26.55
CA ALA A 233 -31.83 -1.97 27.74
C ALA A 233 -32.55 -3.28 27.40
N GLY A 234 -32.04 -4.39 27.91
CA GLY A 234 -32.62 -5.71 27.79
C GLY A 234 -32.38 -6.43 26.46
N ARG A 235 -31.78 -5.78 25.45
CA ARG A 235 -31.48 -6.38 24.14
C ARG A 235 -30.03 -6.85 24.08
N THR A 236 -29.80 -7.98 23.40
CA THR A 236 -28.44 -8.40 23.04
C THR A 236 -28.04 -7.74 21.73
N VAL A 237 -26.95 -7.00 21.76
CA VAL A 237 -26.33 -6.35 20.60
C VAL A 237 -25.10 -7.16 20.20
N THR A 238 -24.90 -7.32 18.89
CA THR A 238 -23.77 -8.07 18.35
C THR A 238 -22.88 -7.16 17.53
N VAL A 239 -21.61 -7.05 17.91
CA VAL A 239 -20.57 -6.38 17.12
C VAL A 239 -19.60 -7.45 16.63
N ALA A 240 -19.33 -7.45 15.32
CA ALA A 240 -18.39 -8.37 14.70
C ALA A 240 -17.25 -7.62 14.01
N PHE A 241 -16.02 -8.07 14.19
CA PHE A 241 -14.84 -7.51 13.54
C PHE A 241 -13.71 -8.54 13.45
N THR A 242 -12.79 -8.35 12.52
CA THR A 242 -11.60 -9.20 12.39
C THR A 242 -10.50 -8.73 13.32
N ALA A 243 -9.93 -9.63 14.12
CA ALA A 243 -8.81 -9.32 15.01
C ALA A 243 -7.48 -9.21 14.25
N ASP A 244 -7.30 -8.18 13.43
CA ASP A 244 -6.15 -8.03 12.51
C ASP A 244 -4.94 -7.27 13.10
N ARG A 245 -5.05 -6.76 14.32
CA ARG A 245 -4.02 -6.00 15.05
C ARG A 245 -3.59 -6.79 16.27
N THR A 246 -2.29 -7.02 16.44
CA THR A 246 -1.75 -7.62 17.67
C THR A 246 -1.73 -6.57 18.78
N GLY A 247 -2.13 -6.94 19.99
CA GLY A 247 -2.17 -6.00 21.10
C GLY A 247 -3.16 -6.38 22.20
N LEU A 248 -3.34 -5.46 23.15
CA LEU A 248 -4.35 -5.54 24.20
C LEU A 248 -5.36 -4.42 23.95
N PHE A 249 -6.63 -4.79 23.78
CA PHE A 249 -7.70 -3.86 23.41
C PHE A 249 -8.81 -3.89 24.45
N GLU A 250 -9.20 -2.73 24.97
CA GLU A 250 -10.27 -2.61 25.95
C GLU A 250 -11.63 -2.57 25.28
N VAL A 251 -12.57 -3.32 25.85
CA VAL A 251 -13.98 -3.28 25.50
C VAL A 251 -14.70 -2.73 26.71
N GLU A 252 -15.40 -1.61 26.54
CA GLU A 252 -16.05 -0.90 27.64
C GLU A 252 -17.40 -0.32 27.23
N THR A 253 -18.10 0.21 28.22
CA THR A 253 -19.29 1.02 28.02
C THR A 253 -19.00 2.49 28.27
N HIS A 254 -19.49 3.39 27.42
CA HIS A 254 -19.24 4.82 27.52
C HIS A 254 -19.96 5.47 28.70
N GLU A 255 -21.29 5.35 28.80
CA GLU A 255 -22.09 6.09 29.80
C GLU A 255 -21.85 5.56 31.22
N SER A 256 -21.47 4.30 31.30
CA SER A 256 -21.39 3.52 32.54
C SER A 256 -19.98 3.33 33.06
N ASP A 257 -18.98 3.62 32.23
CA ASP A 257 -17.55 3.45 32.51
C ASP A 257 -17.21 2.04 33.05
N LEU A 258 -17.90 1.01 32.54
CA LEU A 258 -17.64 -0.38 32.88
C LEU A 258 -16.69 -1.00 31.85
N LEU A 259 -15.52 -1.42 32.32
CA LEU A 259 -14.67 -2.34 31.58
C LEU A 259 -15.37 -3.69 31.45
N LEU A 260 -15.57 -4.16 30.22
CA LEU A 260 -16.25 -5.42 29.94
C LEU A 260 -15.26 -6.57 29.79
N THR A 261 -14.20 -6.38 29.00
CA THR A 261 -13.11 -7.35 28.80
C THR A 261 -11.91 -6.64 28.17
N GLN A 262 -10.75 -7.30 28.21
CA GLN A 262 -9.59 -6.94 27.42
C GLN A 262 -9.32 -8.04 26.39
N LEU A 263 -9.34 -7.72 25.10
CA LEU A 263 -9.01 -8.65 24.03
C LEU A 263 -7.49 -8.67 23.84
N ALA A 264 -6.87 -9.81 24.14
CA ALA A 264 -5.44 -10.03 23.94
C ALA A 264 -5.23 -10.74 22.59
N VAL A 265 -4.95 -9.97 21.54
CA VAL A 265 -4.76 -10.49 20.18
C VAL A 265 -3.29 -10.83 19.96
N ARG A 266 -3.01 -12.11 19.66
CA ARG A 266 -1.67 -12.67 19.47
C ARG A 266 -1.56 -13.54 18.23
#